data_AF-A0A7S2NUI2-F1
#
_entry.id   AF-A0A7S2NUI2-F1
#
_cell.length_a   1.000
_cell.length_b   1.000
_cell.length_c   1.000
_cell.angle_alpha   90.00
_cell.angle_beta   90.00
_cell.angle_gamma   90.00
#
_symmetry.space_group_name_H-M   'P 1'
#
loop_
_entity.id
_entity.type
_entity.pdbx_description
1 polymer ?
#
loop_
_entity_poly.entity_id
_entity_poly.type
_entity_poly.pdbx_seq_one_letter_code
_entity_poly.pdbx_strand_id
1 'polypeptide(L)'
;DVLRVPAKCVPTPYVMQHTAQVSVVTPCCRQPVKGVMIQVGGHRAGVTDRDGRLLLVLPPGEHVVTAPEASRQEQLVEVQHSGRREPHKVRFVLAGEFYVHLADMGAEDEYRRGVMLGVCRARIPASAEPFLGHDSMVRLGSAAPPEKQRFRPVRVVKRDERCDAPVHLLQAQLGMYAPADTGQVKRTLTNLAAGSARIGFA
;
A
#
# COMPACT_ATOMS: atom_id res chain seq x y z
N ASP A 1 42.26 3.91 40.69
CA ASP A 1 42.22 2.63 39.97
C ASP A 1 41.89 2.83 38.50
N VAL A 2 42.75 2.34 37.61
CA VAL A 2 42.56 2.40 36.16
C VAL A 2 42.16 1.01 35.69
N LEU A 3 40.90 0.85 35.29
CA LEU A 3 40.37 -0.40 34.74
C LEU A 3 41.04 -0.68 33.39
N ARG A 4 41.90 -1.71 33.30
CA ARG A 4 42.53 -2.16 32.06
C ARG A 4 41.69 -3.27 31.44
N VAL A 5 40.96 -2.97 30.36
CA VAL A 5 40.23 -3.96 29.56
C VAL A 5 41.15 -4.48 28.44
N PRO A 6 41.39 -5.80 28.35
CA PRO A 6 42.19 -6.38 27.26
C PRO A 6 41.57 -6.07 25.89
N ALA A 7 42.38 -5.67 24.92
CA ALA A 7 41.93 -5.26 23.58
C ALA A 7 41.13 -6.34 22.80
N LYS A 8 41.21 -7.61 23.23
CA LYS A 8 40.46 -8.74 22.65
C LYS A 8 39.12 -9.03 23.34
N CYS A 9 38.80 -8.30 24.40
CA CYS A 9 37.59 -8.50 25.22
C CYS A 9 36.55 -7.38 25.04
N VAL A 10 36.81 -6.42 24.15
CA VAL A 10 35.77 -5.46 23.75
C VAL A 10 35.04 -6.11 22.56
N PRO A 11 33.83 -6.67 22.75
CA PRO A 11 33.05 -7.14 21.62
C PRO A 11 32.88 -5.96 20.68
N THR A 12 33.34 -6.09 19.44
CA THR A 12 33.03 -5.10 18.41
C THR A 12 31.51 -4.95 18.41
N PRO A 13 30.96 -3.75 18.70
CA PRO A 13 29.52 -3.60 18.76
C PRO A 13 28.96 -3.97 17.39
N TYR A 14 28.15 -5.04 17.34
CA TYR A 14 27.50 -5.46 16.12
C TYR A 14 26.40 -4.45 15.80
N VAL A 15 26.71 -3.53 14.89
CA VAL A 15 25.74 -2.56 14.37
C VAL A 15 25.00 -3.23 13.22
N MET A 16 23.71 -3.51 13.43
CA MET A 16 22.81 -4.00 12.37
C MET A 16 22.81 -3.01 11.21
N GLN A 17 23.33 -3.42 10.05
CA GLN A 17 23.29 -2.61 8.84
C GLN A 17 22.15 -3.07 7.95
N HIS A 18 21.28 -2.15 7.56
CA HIS A 18 20.23 -2.44 6.58
C HIS A 18 20.85 -2.71 5.22
N THR A 19 20.61 -3.89 4.65
CA THR A 19 21.19 -4.30 3.37
C THR A 19 20.25 -4.01 2.20
N ALA A 20 18.95 -3.83 2.44
CA ALA A 20 17.99 -3.42 1.42
C ALA A 20 17.01 -2.36 1.92
N GLN A 21 16.61 -1.46 1.02
CA GLN A 21 15.54 -0.49 1.20
C GLN A 21 14.47 -0.75 0.14
N VAL A 22 13.30 -1.20 0.56
CA VAL A 22 12.17 -1.50 -0.31
C VAL A 22 11.20 -0.34 -0.32
N SER A 23 10.67 0.00 -1.48
CA SER A 23 9.58 0.96 -1.62
C SER A 23 8.58 0.48 -2.66
N VAL A 24 7.31 0.81 -2.44
CA VAL A 24 6.25 0.62 -3.43
C VAL A 24 5.75 1.99 -3.83
N VAL A 25 5.64 2.24 -5.13
CA VAL A 25 5.31 3.57 -5.64
C VAL A 25 4.07 3.57 -6.50
N THR A 26 3.35 4.69 -6.50
CA THR A 26 2.23 4.91 -7.42
C THR A 26 2.71 4.90 -8.89
N PRO A 27 1.93 4.36 -9.84
CA PRO A 27 2.31 4.33 -11.26
C PRO A 27 2.36 5.73 -11.90
N CYS A 28 1.58 6.68 -11.40
CA CYS A 28 1.41 8.01 -11.97
C CYS A 28 2.52 9.00 -11.56
N CYS A 29 2.65 9.32 -10.27
CA CYS A 29 3.60 10.33 -9.77
C CYS A 29 4.79 9.73 -9.05
N ARG A 30 4.94 8.40 -9.07
CA ARG A 30 6.12 7.73 -8.50
C ARG A 30 6.31 7.97 -6.99
N GLN A 31 5.27 8.43 -6.28
CA GLN A 31 5.27 8.66 -4.84
C GLN A 31 5.26 7.33 -4.07
N PRO A 32 6.02 7.23 -2.96
CA PRO A 32 6.07 6.05 -2.13
C PRO A 32 4.78 5.84 -1.33
N VAL A 33 4.48 4.58 -1.05
CA VAL A 33 3.19 4.12 -0.52
C VAL A 33 3.43 3.48 0.84
N LYS A 34 2.82 4.05 1.89
CA LYS A 34 2.86 3.53 3.25
C LYS A 34 2.06 2.22 3.39
N GLY A 35 2.43 1.38 4.34
CA GLY A 35 1.56 0.29 4.77
C GLY A 35 1.51 -0.93 3.84
N VAL A 36 2.38 -1.00 2.84
CA VAL A 36 2.42 -2.13 1.90
C VAL A 36 3.18 -3.28 2.52
N MET A 37 2.57 -4.47 2.51
CA MET A 37 3.22 -5.71 2.94
C MET A 37 4.30 -6.12 1.95
N ILE A 38 5.51 -6.37 2.47
CA ILE A 38 6.64 -6.88 1.70
C ILE A 38 6.95 -8.30 2.15
N GLN A 39 7.23 -9.17 1.20
CA GLN A 39 7.71 -10.53 1.44
C GLN A 39 9.12 -10.72 0.90
N VAL A 40 9.86 -11.62 1.54
CA VAL A 40 11.19 -12.08 1.12
C VAL A 40 11.15 -13.61 1.12
N GLY A 41 11.42 -14.23 -0.02
CA GLY A 41 11.35 -15.69 -0.18
C GLY A 41 9.96 -16.26 0.13
N GLY A 42 8.89 -15.51 -0.16
CA GLY A 42 7.51 -15.90 0.14
C GLY A 42 7.08 -15.73 1.61
N HIS A 43 7.99 -15.31 2.49
CA HIS A 43 7.69 -15.06 3.90
C HIS A 43 7.47 -13.57 4.19
N ARG A 44 6.60 -13.26 5.15
CA ARG A 44 6.33 -11.88 5.57
C ARG A 44 7.60 -11.24 6.15
N ALA A 45 8.11 -10.20 5.49
CA ALA A 45 9.31 -9.48 5.93
C ALA A 45 8.97 -8.20 6.71
N GLY A 46 7.91 -7.49 6.33
CA GLY A 46 7.51 -6.28 7.00
C GLY A 46 6.49 -5.45 6.24
N VAL A 47 6.25 -4.24 6.71
CA VAL A 47 5.28 -3.30 6.14
C VAL A 47 5.96 -1.95 5.93
N THR A 48 5.73 -1.29 4.79
CA THR A 48 6.31 0.04 4.55
C THR A 48 5.84 1.07 5.57
N ASP A 49 6.76 1.91 6.02
CA ASP A 49 6.58 2.92 7.06
C ASP A 49 5.81 4.14 6.58
N ARG A 50 5.79 5.20 7.40
CA ARG A 50 5.10 6.47 7.10
C ARG A 50 5.63 7.16 5.84
N ASP A 51 6.89 6.93 5.49
CA ASP A 51 7.54 7.47 4.30
C ASP A 51 7.44 6.53 3.09
N GLY A 52 6.71 5.42 3.24
CA GLY A 52 6.51 4.40 2.22
C GLY A 52 7.75 3.58 1.91
N ARG A 53 8.62 3.41 2.91
CA ARG A 53 9.88 2.66 2.82
C ARG A 53 9.89 1.50 3.81
N LEU A 54 10.62 0.45 3.51
CA LEU A 54 10.92 -0.63 4.44
C LEU A 54 12.41 -0.92 4.39
N LEU A 55 13.09 -0.81 5.52
CA LEU A 55 14.49 -1.18 5.66
C LEU A 55 14.59 -2.64 6.12
N LEU A 56 15.34 -3.45 5.38
CA LEU A 56 15.53 -4.87 5.63
C LEU A 56 17.00 -5.17 5.95
N VAL A 57 17.20 -6.10 6.88
CA VAL A 57 18.50 -6.73 7.15
C VAL A 57 18.42 -8.14 6.57
N LEU A 58 18.98 -8.31 5.38
CA LEU A 58 19.08 -9.58 4.67
C LEU A 58 20.50 -10.12 4.78
N PRO A 59 20.69 -11.42 5.07
CA PRO A 59 22.01 -12.03 5.06
C PRO A 59 22.60 -12.06 3.64
N PRO A 60 23.92 -12.21 3.49
CA PRO A 60 24.53 -12.34 2.18
C PRO A 60 23.93 -13.49 1.36
N GLY A 61 23.77 -13.28 0.06
CA GLY A 61 23.12 -14.22 -0.86
C GLY A 61 22.01 -13.56 -1.68
N GLU A 62 21.26 -14.39 -2.40
CA GLU A 62 20.17 -13.98 -3.27
C GLU A 62 18.82 -14.09 -2.57
N HIS A 63 18.00 -13.05 -2.69
CA HIS A 63 16.70 -12.95 -2.05
C HIS A 63 15.65 -12.48 -3.05
N VAL A 64 14.55 -13.23 -3.21
CA VAL A 64 13.40 -12.78 -3.98
C VAL A 64 12.52 -11.91 -3.11
N VAL A 65 12.38 -10.64 -3.47
CA VAL A 65 11.51 -9.67 -2.78
C VAL A 65 10.24 -9.47 -3.59
N THR A 66 9.09 -9.47 -2.92
CA THR A 66 7.78 -9.28 -3.54
C THR A 66 6.87 -8.37 -2.69
N ALA A 67 5.83 -7.83 -3.33
CA ALA A 67 4.78 -7.05 -2.67
C ALA A 67 3.40 -7.53 -3.15
N PRO A 68 3.00 -8.77 -2.82
CA PRO A 68 1.94 -9.52 -3.54
C PRO A 68 0.56 -8.86 -3.51
N GLU A 69 0.26 -8.09 -2.47
CA GLU A 69 -1.02 -7.39 -2.31
C GLU A 69 -1.11 -6.07 -3.10
N ALA A 70 0.01 -5.62 -3.65
CA ALA A 70 0.20 -4.27 -4.16
C ALA A 70 0.84 -4.22 -5.57
N SER A 71 1.69 -5.20 -5.88
CA SER A 71 2.39 -5.34 -7.15
C SER A 71 2.48 -6.81 -7.56
N ARG A 72 2.48 -7.05 -8.87
CA ARG A 72 2.71 -8.37 -9.47
C ARG A 72 4.18 -8.61 -9.83
N GLN A 73 5.05 -7.66 -9.52
CA GLN A 73 6.47 -7.73 -9.81
C GLN A 73 7.20 -8.48 -8.69
N GLU A 74 8.25 -9.20 -9.08
CA GLU A 74 9.23 -9.80 -8.19
C GLU A 74 10.59 -9.19 -8.52
N GLN A 75 11.43 -8.96 -7.50
CA GLN A 75 12.77 -8.44 -7.68
C GLN A 75 13.78 -9.31 -6.94
N LEU A 76 14.79 -9.80 -7.66
CA LEU A 76 15.93 -10.48 -7.08
C LEU A 76 16.90 -9.45 -6.48
N VAL A 77 17.25 -9.62 -5.22
CA VAL A 77 18.19 -8.77 -4.48
C VAL A 77 19.38 -9.62 -4.10
N GLU A 78 20.54 -9.29 -4.65
CA GLU A 78 21.81 -9.91 -4.28
C GLU A 78 22.50 -9.06 -3.21
N VAL A 79 22.72 -9.66 -2.04
CA VAL A 79 23.43 -9.05 -0.91
C VAL A 79 24.84 -9.60 -0.85
N GLN A 80 25.81 -8.72 -1.06
CA GLN A 80 27.23 -9.09 -0.95
C GLN A 80 27.71 -9.02 0.50
N HIS A 81 28.71 -9.85 0.84
CA HIS A 81 29.37 -9.84 2.16
C HIS A 81 30.10 -8.53 2.47
N SER A 82 30.36 -7.69 1.47
CA SER A 82 31.14 -6.46 1.59
C SER A 82 30.26 -5.28 2.00
N GLY A 83 30.33 -4.93 3.29
CA GLY A 83 30.13 -3.62 3.95
C GLY A 83 29.54 -2.43 3.18
N ARG A 84 28.50 -2.62 2.37
CA ARG A 84 27.84 -1.54 1.65
C ARG A 84 27.29 -0.56 2.67
N ARG A 85 27.77 0.69 2.59
CA ARG A 85 27.28 1.77 3.44
C ARG A 85 25.85 2.18 3.09
N GLU A 86 25.41 1.90 1.86
CA GLU A 86 24.05 2.19 1.38
C GLU A 86 23.26 0.91 1.10
N PRO A 87 22.01 0.82 1.59
CA PRO A 87 21.12 -0.31 1.30
C PRO A 87 20.80 -0.42 -0.19
N HIS A 88 20.65 -1.65 -0.70
CA HIS A 88 20.17 -1.91 -2.05
C HIS A 88 18.73 -1.40 -2.22
N LYS A 89 18.49 -0.49 -3.16
CA LYS A 89 17.17 0.14 -3.35
C LYS A 89 16.29 -0.71 -4.27
N VAL A 90 15.25 -1.28 -3.71
CA VAL A 90 14.26 -2.14 -4.38
C VAL A 90 12.98 -1.32 -4.55
N ARG A 91 12.43 -1.32 -5.77
CA ARG A 91 11.28 -0.47 -6.09
C ARG A 91 10.23 -1.22 -6.89
N PHE A 92 9.05 -1.35 -6.28
CA PHE A 92 7.86 -1.89 -6.91
C PHE A 92 6.96 -0.77 -7.41
N VAL A 93 6.27 -1.01 -8.51
CA VAL A 93 5.19 -0.15 -8.98
C VAL A 93 3.87 -0.78 -8.57
N LEU A 94 2.98 0.01 -7.94
CA LEU A 94 1.61 -0.41 -7.66
C LEU A 94 0.94 -0.86 -8.96
N ALA A 95 0.11 -1.90 -8.88
CA ALA A 95 -0.69 -2.39 -10.01
C ALA A 95 -1.64 -1.31 -10.59
N GLY A 96 -1.92 -0.25 -9.82
CA GLY A 96 -2.79 0.85 -10.24
C GLY A 96 -4.28 0.54 -10.12
N GLU A 97 -4.63 -0.58 -9.48
CA GLU A 97 -6.01 -1.01 -9.27
C GLU A 97 -6.67 -0.20 -8.14
N PHE A 98 -7.80 0.44 -8.43
CA PHE A 98 -8.63 1.11 -7.43
C PHE A 98 -9.83 0.26 -7.05
N TYR A 99 -10.09 0.19 -5.76
CA TYR A 99 -11.20 -0.54 -5.17
C TYR A 99 -12.12 0.43 -4.45
N VAL A 100 -13.42 0.26 -4.64
CA VAL A 100 -14.44 1.01 -3.92
C VAL A 100 -15.27 0.04 -3.09
N HIS A 101 -15.47 0.36 -1.82
CA HIS A 101 -16.26 -0.45 -0.90
C HIS A 101 -17.05 0.45 0.05
N LEU A 102 -18.12 -0.08 0.62
CA LEU A 102 -18.85 0.54 1.72
C LEU A 102 -18.24 0.07 3.03
N ALA A 103 -17.98 1.01 3.92
CA ALA A 103 -17.60 0.75 5.31
C ALA A 103 -18.63 1.37 6.25
N ASP A 104 -18.82 0.74 7.40
CA ASP A 104 -19.52 1.36 8.51
C ASP A 104 -18.62 2.42 9.15
N MET A 105 -19.15 3.63 9.25
CA MET A 105 -18.51 4.84 9.72
C MET A 105 -19.25 5.44 10.91
N GLY A 106 -20.25 4.73 11.43
CA GLY A 106 -21.00 5.12 12.60
C GLY A 106 -20.15 5.15 13.87
N ALA A 107 -20.55 5.99 14.83
CA ALA A 107 -20.05 5.94 16.20
C ALA A 107 -21.16 5.34 17.08
N GLU A 108 -20.76 4.55 18.09
CA GLU A 108 -21.61 3.88 19.10
C GLU A 108 -23.13 4.10 18.95
N ASP A 109 -23.79 3.13 18.31
CA ASP A 109 -25.25 3.05 18.03
C ASP A 109 -25.78 3.81 16.81
N GLU A 110 -24.97 4.64 16.15
CA GLU A 110 -25.31 5.15 14.83
C GLU A 110 -24.75 4.23 13.73
N TYR A 111 -25.56 3.96 12.71
CA TYR A 111 -25.09 3.28 11.50
C TYR A 111 -24.94 4.30 10.38
N ARG A 112 -23.71 4.49 9.87
CA ARG A 112 -23.45 5.41 8.76
C ARG A 112 -22.60 4.69 7.71
N ARG A 113 -23.14 4.50 6.51
CA ARG A 113 -22.35 3.93 5.40
C ARG A 113 -21.53 5.01 4.73
N GLY A 114 -20.22 4.81 4.69
CA GLY A 114 -19.29 5.62 3.89
C GLY A 114 -18.77 4.83 2.70
N VAL A 115 -18.63 5.49 1.55
CA VAL A 115 -17.85 4.97 0.43
C VAL A 115 -16.37 5.20 0.69
N MET A 116 -15.64 4.11 0.69
CA MET A 116 -14.20 4.06 0.88
C MET A 116 -13.53 3.72 -0.44
N LEU A 117 -12.55 4.53 -0.82
CA LEU A 117 -11.67 4.24 -1.93
C LEU A 117 -10.39 3.61 -1.35
N GLY A 118 -9.80 2.66 -2.08
CA GLY A 118 -8.56 1.99 -1.71
C GLY A 118 -7.75 1.59 -2.95
N VAL A 119 -6.45 1.35 -2.79
CA VAL A 119 -5.54 0.88 -3.87
C VAL A 119 -5.00 -0.52 -3.62
N CYS A 120 -5.43 -1.15 -2.52
CA CYS A 120 -4.97 -2.46 -2.10
C CYS A 120 -6.17 -3.26 -1.61
N ARG A 121 -6.47 -4.35 -2.31
CA ARG A 121 -7.61 -5.21 -1.99
C ARG A 121 -7.50 -5.85 -0.61
N ALA A 122 -6.30 -6.26 -0.22
CA ALA A 122 -6.06 -6.93 1.06
C ALA A 122 -6.34 -6.03 2.28
N ARG A 123 -6.43 -4.71 2.07
CA ARG A 123 -6.77 -3.74 3.11
C ARG A 123 -8.27 -3.50 3.25
N ILE A 124 -9.09 -4.07 2.38
CA ILE A 124 -10.54 -3.97 2.48
C ILE A 124 -10.98 -4.92 3.62
N PRO A 125 -11.64 -4.40 4.67
CA PRO A 125 -12.13 -5.24 5.76
C PRO A 125 -13.05 -6.34 5.26
N ALA A 126 -13.02 -7.52 5.89
CA ALA A 126 -13.92 -8.61 5.54
C ALA A 126 -15.41 -8.25 5.73
N SER A 127 -15.69 -7.32 6.65
CA SER A 127 -17.02 -6.76 6.91
C SER A 127 -17.45 -5.69 5.91
N ALA A 128 -16.57 -5.23 5.03
CA ALA A 128 -16.94 -4.25 4.02
C ALA A 128 -17.91 -4.83 3.00
N GLU A 129 -18.79 -3.99 2.48
CA GLU A 129 -19.69 -4.36 1.39
C GLU A 129 -19.17 -3.82 0.05
N PRO A 130 -19.36 -4.53 -1.06
CA PRO A 130 -18.96 -4.04 -2.37
C PRO A 130 -19.81 -2.83 -2.78
N PHE A 131 -19.18 -1.82 -3.37
CA PHE A 131 -19.90 -0.68 -3.93
C PHE A 131 -20.43 -1.04 -5.32
N LEU A 132 -21.76 -1.01 -5.51
CA LEU A 132 -22.43 -1.43 -6.75
C LEU A 132 -22.74 -0.30 -7.74
N GLY A 133 -22.40 0.95 -7.42
CA GLY A 133 -22.64 2.09 -8.30
C GLY A 133 -24.11 2.47 -8.46
N HIS A 134 -24.36 3.49 -9.29
CA HIS A 134 -25.68 4.11 -9.45
C HIS A 134 -26.66 3.33 -10.35
N ASP A 135 -26.21 2.28 -11.05
CA ASP A 135 -27.02 1.57 -12.06
C ASP A 135 -27.47 0.16 -11.64
N SER A 136 -27.61 -0.09 -10.35
CA SER A 136 -28.27 -1.31 -9.86
C SER A 136 -29.04 -1.10 -8.55
N MET A 137 -30.01 -0.18 -8.58
CA MET A 137 -31.17 -0.28 -7.67
C MET A 137 -32.14 -1.40 -8.05
N VAL A 138 -31.82 -2.24 -9.04
CA VAL A 138 -32.64 -3.40 -9.42
C VAL A 138 -31.75 -4.64 -9.47
N ARG A 139 -31.73 -5.40 -8.38
CA ARG A 139 -32.04 -6.84 -8.35
C ARG A 139 -31.89 -7.37 -6.92
N LEU A 140 -33.00 -7.28 -6.18
CA LEU A 140 -33.34 -8.27 -5.15
C LEU A 140 -33.34 -9.64 -5.83
N GLY A 141 -32.37 -10.48 -5.47
CA GLY A 141 -32.30 -11.87 -5.90
C GLY A 141 -31.12 -12.18 -6.81
N SER A 142 -29.98 -12.46 -6.21
CA SER A 142 -29.02 -13.40 -6.81
C SER A 142 -28.03 -13.86 -5.74
N ALA A 143 -27.70 -15.15 -5.77
CA ALA A 143 -26.80 -15.79 -4.83
C ALA A 143 -25.52 -14.97 -4.60
N ALA A 144 -25.05 -14.93 -3.35
CA ALA A 144 -23.85 -14.19 -2.99
C ALA A 144 -22.69 -14.61 -3.91
N PRO A 145 -22.06 -13.68 -4.65
CA PRO A 145 -20.91 -14.02 -5.47
C PRO A 145 -19.82 -14.61 -4.56
N PRO A 146 -19.01 -15.55 -5.07
CA PRO A 146 -17.91 -16.13 -4.32
C PRO A 146 -17.01 -15.01 -3.78
N GLU A 147 -16.58 -15.14 -2.52
CA GLU A 147 -15.84 -14.14 -1.75
C GLU A 147 -14.64 -13.54 -2.52
N LYS A 148 -14.01 -14.34 -3.38
CA LYS A 148 -12.90 -13.94 -4.26
C LYS A 148 -13.28 -12.92 -5.35
N GLN A 149 -14.55 -12.66 -5.61
CA GLN A 149 -15.02 -11.70 -6.61
C GLN A 149 -15.77 -10.49 -6.03
N ARG A 150 -15.91 -10.38 -4.70
CA ARG A 150 -16.68 -9.29 -4.08
C ARG A 150 -16.14 -7.90 -4.46
N PHE A 151 -14.84 -7.71 -4.48
CA PHE A 151 -14.22 -6.41 -4.78
C PHE A 151 -13.46 -6.46 -6.09
N ARG A 152 -14.12 -6.04 -7.18
CA ARG A 152 -13.48 -5.83 -8.48
C ARG A 152 -12.88 -4.43 -8.54
N PRO A 153 -11.73 -4.25 -9.20
CA PRO A 153 -11.19 -2.92 -9.38
C PRO A 153 -12.15 -2.10 -10.26
N VAL A 154 -12.53 -0.93 -9.78
CA VAL A 154 -13.39 0.01 -10.52
C VAL A 154 -12.61 0.67 -11.65
N ARG A 155 -11.29 0.81 -11.48
CA ARG A 155 -10.38 1.34 -12.49
C ARG A 155 -8.96 0.84 -12.30
N VAL A 156 -8.21 0.80 -13.39
CA VAL A 156 -6.76 0.57 -13.40
C VAL A 156 -6.07 1.81 -13.97
N VAL A 157 -5.17 2.42 -13.19
CA VAL A 157 -4.34 3.56 -13.61
C VAL A 157 -3.26 3.08 -14.54
N LYS A 158 -3.17 3.68 -15.73
CA LYS A 158 -2.11 3.35 -16.67
C LYS A 158 -0.78 3.96 -16.21
N ARG A 159 0.32 3.35 -16.64
CA ARG A 159 1.65 3.91 -16.49
C ARG A 159 1.64 5.30 -17.14
N ASP A 160 2.09 6.31 -16.39
CA ASP A 160 2.22 7.72 -16.83
C ASP A 160 0.91 8.51 -17.00
N GLU A 161 -0.24 7.94 -16.63
CA GLU A 161 -1.47 8.70 -16.47
C GLU A 161 -1.33 9.67 -15.29
N ARG A 162 -1.84 10.91 -15.40
CA ARG A 162 -1.79 11.85 -14.27
C ARG A 162 -2.67 11.34 -13.14
N CYS A 163 -2.18 11.45 -11.91
CA CYS A 163 -2.83 10.94 -10.72
C CYS A 163 -4.23 11.54 -10.46
N ASP A 164 -4.44 12.78 -10.88
CA ASP A 164 -5.67 13.53 -10.69
C ASP A 164 -6.82 13.02 -11.56
N ALA A 165 -6.55 12.66 -12.81
CA ALA A 165 -7.58 12.23 -13.76
C ALA A 165 -8.40 11.01 -13.31
N PRO A 166 -7.81 9.90 -12.80
CA PRO A 166 -8.57 8.78 -12.29
C PRO A 166 -9.45 9.11 -11.10
N VAL A 167 -8.97 9.95 -10.18
CA VAL A 167 -9.71 10.34 -8.98
C VAL A 167 -10.85 11.27 -9.33
N HIS A 168 -10.63 12.27 -10.19
CA HIS A 168 -11.71 13.15 -10.66
C HIS A 168 -12.78 12.39 -11.42
N LEU A 169 -12.41 11.41 -12.25
CA LEU A 169 -13.39 10.60 -12.97
C LEU A 169 -14.18 9.71 -12.01
N LEU A 170 -13.53 9.13 -11.00
CA LEU A 170 -14.21 8.37 -9.94
C LEU A 170 -15.13 9.28 -9.13
N GLN A 171 -14.70 10.48 -8.76
CA GLN A 171 -15.54 11.47 -8.05
C GLN A 171 -16.77 11.83 -8.88
N ALA A 172 -16.59 12.12 -10.17
CA ALA A 172 -17.70 12.42 -11.08
C ALA A 172 -18.68 11.24 -11.23
N GLN A 173 -18.18 10.00 -11.35
CA GLN A 173 -19.00 8.79 -11.43
C GLN A 173 -19.76 8.48 -10.14
N LEU A 174 -19.17 8.85 -8.99
CA LEU A 174 -19.78 8.69 -7.68
C LEU A 174 -20.73 9.85 -7.32
N GLY A 175 -20.96 10.80 -8.23
CA GLY A 175 -21.80 11.97 -7.97
C GLY A 175 -21.20 12.95 -6.95
N MET A 176 -19.90 12.86 -6.68
CA MET A 176 -19.21 13.66 -5.69
C MET A 176 -18.65 14.94 -6.31
N TYR A 177 -19.50 15.96 -6.43
CA TYR A 177 -19.09 17.30 -6.84
C TYR A 177 -18.64 18.11 -5.63
N ALA A 178 -17.42 17.87 -5.16
CA ALA A 178 -16.66 18.88 -4.45
C ALA A 178 -15.50 19.31 -5.35
N PRO A 179 -15.20 20.61 -5.50
CA PRO A 179 -14.02 21.06 -6.22
C PRO A 179 -12.78 20.58 -5.46
N ALA A 180 -12.28 19.40 -5.81
CA ALA A 180 -11.07 18.87 -5.20
C ALA A 180 -9.89 19.69 -5.72
N ASP A 181 -9.34 20.52 -4.84
CA ASP A 181 -8.06 21.16 -5.08
C ASP A 181 -7.02 20.09 -5.46
N THR A 182 -6.18 20.35 -6.46
CA THR A 182 -5.17 19.37 -6.93
C THR A 182 -4.23 18.91 -5.81
N GLY A 183 -4.05 19.73 -4.78
CA GLY A 183 -3.36 19.37 -3.54
C GLY A 183 -4.11 18.32 -2.70
N GLN A 184 -5.45 18.37 -2.68
CA GLN A 184 -6.31 17.39 -2.02
C GLN A 184 -6.28 16.05 -2.75
N VAL A 185 -6.29 16.01 -4.08
CA VAL A 185 -6.25 14.74 -4.85
C VAL A 185 -4.92 14.00 -4.67
N LYS A 186 -3.80 14.74 -4.68
CA LYS A 186 -2.50 14.17 -4.32
C LYS A 186 -2.52 13.61 -2.90
N ARG A 187 -3.02 14.36 -1.91
CA ARG A 187 -3.17 13.88 -0.52
C ARG A 187 -4.08 12.67 -0.43
N THR A 188 -5.20 12.63 -1.17
CA THR A 188 -6.11 11.48 -1.21
C THR A 188 -5.39 10.26 -1.75
N LEU A 189 -4.56 10.37 -2.79
CA LEU A 189 -3.77 9.24 -3.28
C LEU A 189 -2.64 8.83 -2.33
N THR A 190 -1.99 9.78 -1.67
CA THR A 190 -1.02 9.50 -0.60
C THR A 190 -1.69 8.87 0.63
N ASN A 191 -2.94 9.23 0.93
CA ASN A 191 -3.75 8.69 2.03
C ASN A 191 -4.40 7.34 1.68
N LEU A 192 -4.77 7.15 0.42
CA LEU A 192 -5.20 5.88 -0.16
C LEU A 192 -4.07 4.86 -0.09
N ALA A 193 -2.86 5.31 -0.41
CA ALA A 193 -1.64 4.58 -0.17
C ALA A 193 -1.47 4.25 1.32
N ALA A 194 -1.76 5.18 2.23
CA ALA A 194 -1.64 4.98 3.68
C ALA A 194 -2.63 3.99 4.31
N GLY A 195 -3.74 3.63 3.65
CA GLY A 195 -4.59 2.51 4.08
C GLY A 195 -6.08 2.64 3.79
N SER A 196 -6.57 3.87 3.64
CA SER A 196 -7.88 4.17 3.08
C SER A 196 -8.03 5.69 3.10
N ALA A 197 -8.61 6.28 2.05
CA ALA A 197 -9.06 7.66 2.12
C ALA A 197 -10.57 7.67 2.28
N ARG A 198 -11.03 8.31 3.35
CA ARG A 198 -12.44 8.67 3.51
C ARG A 198 -12.76 9.70 2.43
N ILE A 199 -13.78 9.43 1.63
CA ILE A 199 -14.37 10.48 0.80
C ILE A 199 -15.62 10.92 1.53
N GLY A 200 -15.54 12.08 2.19
CA GLY A 200 -16.65 12.62 2.95
C GLY A 200 -17.80 13.01 2.03
N PHE A 201 -19.00 12.58 2.39
CA PHE A 201 -20.25 13.10 1.85
C PHE A 201 -20.56 14.39 2.60
N ALA A 202 -20.74 15.50 1.87
CA ALA A 202 -21.33 16.71 2.39
C ALA A 202 -22.85 16.62 2.25
#